data_AF-A0A952TDL7-F1
#
_entry.id   AF-A0A952TDL7-F1
#
_cell.length_a   1.000
_cell.length_b   1.000
_cell.length_c   1.000
_cell.angle_alpha   90.00
_cell.angle_beta   90.00
_cell.angle_gamma   90.00
#
_symmetry.space_group_name_H-M   'P 1'
#
loop_
_entity.id
_entity.type
_entity.pdbx_description
1 polymer ?
#
loop_
_entity_poly.entity_id
_entity_poly.type
_entity_poly.pdbx_seq_one_letter_code
_entity_poly.pdbx_strand_id
1 'polypeptide(L)'
;YFMFVSTFFIAIAGTWVTEKIIVPRLGEYKGEEKKEEIKRLAPNEKKGLVYAAISLFVFSGIVALGIIPETGFLRDPKTYSILKSPFMSGIVAFIFIGGAIAGIFYGIGAKTIKSDTDIMKGMGKSIETLGVYIVLCFFAAQFVAYFNWTNIGIILAVKGAELLKASGMGAIPLMISFIIVSAVINLVMGSASAKWAIMAPVFIPMFMLLGYTPEFTQVAYRIGDSVTNIISPMMSYFALIIAFVEKYDKNAGMGTVIATMLPYTFVFSIIWIALLVVWMLLGLPVGPGAGLYMSN
;
A
#
# COMPACT_ATOMS: atom_id res chain seq x y z
N TYR A 1 -6.01 -9.45 5.61
CA TYR A 1 -7.11 -9.10 6.52
C TYR A 1 -6.92 -7.72 7.14
N PHE A 2 -5.79 -7.46 7.80
CA PHE A 2 -5.54 -6.16 8.44
C PHE A 2 -5.76 -4.96 7.51
N MET A 3 -5.16 -4.98 6.31
CA MET A 3 -5.29 -3.89 5.34
C MET A 3 -6.73 -3.67 4.86
N PHE A 4 -7.52 -4.74 4.71
CA PHE A 4 -8.92 -4.65 4.30
C PHE A 4 -9.76 -3.94 5.36
N VAL A 5 -9.61 -4.33 6.63
CA VAL A 5 -10.32 -3.66 7.73
C VAL A 5 -9.83 -2.22 7.90
N SER A 6 -8.52 -1.99 7.76
CA SER A 6 -7.90 -0.66 7.84
C SER A 6 -8.53 0.34 6.86
N THR A 7 -8.95 -0.09 5.67
CA THR A 7 -9.60 0.78 4.67
C THR A 7 -10.82 1.50 5.25
N PHE A 8 -11.67 0.80 6.00
CA PHE A 8 -12.87 1.41 6.58
C PHE A 8 -12.54 2.41 7.69
N PHE A 9 -11.60 2.05 8.58
CA PHE A 9 -11.18 2.93 9.68
C PHE A 9 -10.52 4.21 9.17
N ILE A 10 -9.62 4.10 8.17
CA ILE A 10 -8.93 5.25 7.59
C ILE A 10 -9.91 6.12 6.78
N ALA A 11 -10.88 5.53 6.07
CA ALA A 11 -11.91 6.30 5.36
C ALA A 11 -12.77 7.13 6.32
N ILE A 12 -13.22 6.53 7.43
CA ILE A 12 -14.00 7.22 8.47
C ILE A 12 -13.14 8.31 9.12
N ALA A 13 -11.90 7.98 9.51
CA ALA A 13 -10.98 8.93 10.11
C ALA A 13 -10.70 10.13 9.19
N GLY A 14 -10.47 9.88 7.90
CA GLY A 14 -10.17 10.93 6.92
C GLY A 14 -11.37 11.84 6.70
N THR A 15 -12.57 11.26 6.61
CA THR A 15 -13.82 12.02 6.52
C THR A 15 -14.01 12.89 7.77
N TRP A 16 -13.83 12.32 8.96
CA TRP A 16 -13.96 13.04 10.22
C TRP A 16 -12.96 14.19 10.35
N VAL A 17 -11.67 13.98 10.05
CA VAL A 17 -10.66 15.04 10.06
C VAL A 17 -11.05 16.15 9.09
N THR A 18 -11.49 15.78 7.88
CA THR A 18 -11.91 16.75 6.86
C THR A 18 -13.07 17.62 7.37
N GLU A 19 -14.16 16.99 7.81
CA GLU A 19 -15.39 17.70 8.18
C GLU A 19 -15.28 18.46 9.52
N LYS A 20 -14.55 17.91 10.49
CA LYS A 20 -14.53 18.44 11.86
C LYS A 20 -13.32 19.31 12.17
N ILE A 21 -12.21 19.16 11.46
CA ILE A 21 -10.98 19.92 11.71
C ILE A 21 -10.66 20.83 10.54
N ILE A 22 -10.61 20.31 9.32
CA ILE A 22 -10.06 21.04 8.18
C ILE A 22 -11.06 22.03 7.59
N VAL A 23 -12.28 21.60 7.27
CA VAL A 23 -13.32 22.49 6.71
C VAL A 23 -13.61 23.68 7.65
N PRO A 24 -13.80 23.50 8.98
CA PRO A 24 -13.99 24.62 9.88
C PRO A 24 -12.78 25.57 9.95
N ARG A 25 -11.56 25.04 9.81
CA ARG A 25 -10.32 25.84 9.83
C ARG A 25 -10.10 26.64 8.54
N LEU A 26 -10.45 26.07 7.39
CA LEU A 26 -10.32 26.74 6.09
C LEU A 26 -11.46 27.75 5.84
N GLY A 27 -12.64 27.51 6.41
CA GLY A 27 -13.80 28.39 6.27
C GLY A 27 -14.41 28.39 4.87
N GLU A 28 -15.28 29.37 4.60
CA GLU A 28 -15.90 29.54 3.29
C GLU A 28 -14.89 30.02 2.24
N TYR A 29 -14.86 29.34 1.10
CA TYR A 29 -14.02 29.74 -0.02
C TYR A 29 -14.56 31.02 -0.68
N LYS A 30 -13.72 32.07 -0.73
CA LYS A 30 -14.05 33.38 -1.33
C LYS A 30 -13.20 33.73 -2.55
N GLY A 31 -12.41 32.79 -3.05
CA GLY A 31 -11.53 33.03 -4.21
C GLY A 31 -12.26 32.95 -5.54
N GLU A 32 -11.52 33.26 -6.61
CA GLU A 32 -12.06 33.38 -7.98
C GLU A 32 -12.10 32.05 -8.74
N GLU A 33 -11.46 30.99 -8.23
CA GLU A 33 -11.47 29.70 -8.92
C GLU A 33 -12.87 29.10 -8.95
N LYS A 34 -13.28 28.70 -10.15
CA LYS A 34 -14.59 28.09 -10.36
C LYS A 34 -14.55 26.65 -9.88
N LYS A 35 -15.62 26.24 -9.20
CA LYS A 35 -15.84 24.82 -8.90
C LYS A 35 -15.81 24.04 -10.21
N GLU A 36 -14.95 23.02 -10.30
CA GLU A 36 -15.02 22.10 -11.42
C GLU A 36 -16.40 21.43 -11.41
N GLU A 37 -17.13 21.57 -12.52
CA GLU A 37 -18.43 20.94 -12.64
C GLU A 37 -18.27 19.41 -12.65
N ILE A 38 -19.08 18.73 -11.83
CA ILE A 38 -19.16 17.27 -11.85
C ILE A 38 -19.82 16.87 -13.17
N LYS A 39 -19.00 16.57 -14.18
CA LYS A 39 -19.46 16.14 -15.49
C LYS A 39 -20.07 14.75 -15.39
N ARG A 40 -21.25 14.57 -16.00
CA ARG A 40 -21.87 13.25 -16.14
C ARG A 40 -21.05 12.41 -17.12
N LEU A 41 -20.97 11.11 -16.85
CA LEU A 41 -20.34 10.14 -17.73
C LEU A 41 -20.89 10.24 -19.16
N ALA A 42 -19.99 10.36 -20.13
CA ALA A 42 -20.33 10.37 -21.54
C ALA A 42 -20.93 9.01 -21.96
N PRO A 43 -21.74 8.96 -23.04
CA PRO A 43 -22.35 7.70 -23.48
C PRO A 43 -21.34 6.58 -23.77
N ASN A 44 -20.16 6.94 -24.30
CA ASN A 44 -19.08 5.98 -24.56
C ASN A 44 -18.45 5.47 -23.26
N GLU A 45 -18.25 6.33 -22.26
CA GLU A 45 -17.72 5.93 -20.96
C GLU A 45 -18.68 4.96 -20.25
N LYS A 46 -19.99 5.22 -20.33
CA LYS A 46 -21.01 4.28 -19.83
C LYS A 46 -20.94 2.92 -20.52
N LYS A 47 -20.78 2.90 -21.85
CA LYS A 47 -20.60 1.64 -22.61
C LYS A 47 -19.30 0.94 -22.19
N GLY A 48 -18.21 1.68 -22.02
CA GLY A 48 -16.94 1.18 -21.48
C GLY A 48 -17.12 0.52 -20.11
N LEU A 49 -17.82 1.17 -19.18
CA LEU A 49 -18.09 0.60 -17.86
C LEU A 49 -18.88 -0.70 -17.93
N VAL A 50 -19.90 -0.78 -18.80
CA VAL A 50 -20.67 -2.02 -19.00
C VAL A 50 -19.77 -3.14 -19.53
N TYR A 51 -18.91 -2.86 -20.52
CA TYR A 51 -18.00 -3.85 -21.10
C TYR A 51 -16.98 -4.34 -20.07
N ALA A 52 -16.39 -3.41 -19.31
CA ALA A 52 -15.48 -3.73 -18.23
C ALA A 52 -16.16 -4.61 -17.16
N ALA A 53 -17.37 -4.24 -16.73
CA ALA A 53 -18.12 -5.01 -15.74
C ALA A 53 -18.45 -6.43 -16.22
N ILE A 54 -18.91 -6.58 -17.47
CA ILE A 54 -19.19 -7.90 -18.06
C ILE A 54 -17.90 -8.73 -18.13
N SER A 55 -16.81 -8.14 -18.62
CA SER A 55 -15.52 -8.85 -18.74
C SER A 55 -14.96 -9.30 -17.39
N LEU A 56 -15.07 -8.45 -16.36
CA LEU A 56 -14.68 -8.79 -14.99
C LEU A 56 -15.58 -9.88 -14.41
N PHE A 57 -16.89 -9.81 -14.64
CA PHE A 57 -17.81 -10.83 -14.17
C PHE A 57 -17.50 -12.20 -14.80
N VAL A 58 -17.26 -12.24 -16.11
CA VAL A 58 -16.86 -13.47 -16.81
C VAL A 58 -15.52 -13.99 -16.27
N PHE A 59 -14.51 -13.12 -16.14
CA PHE A 59 -13.20 -13.51 -15.61
C PHE A 59 -13.30 -14.03 -14.16
N SER A 60 -13.99 -13.31 -13.29
CA SER A 60 -14.25 -13.75 -11.91
C SER A 60 -15.04 -15.05 -11.87
N GLY A 61 -15.99 -15.27 -12.79
CA GLY A 61 -16.70 -16.54 -12.95
C GLY A 61 -15.77 -17.70 -13.28
N ILE A 62 -14.83 -17.52 -14.22
CA ILE A 62 -13.81 -18.53 -14.57
C ILE A 62 -12.91 -18.84 -13.36
N VAL A 63 -12.44 -17.81 -12.66
CA VAL A 63 -11.62 -17.99 -11.44
C VAL A 63 -12.42 -18.70 -10.36
N ALA A 64 -13.69 -18.34 -10.17
CA ALA A 64 -14.60 -18.98 -9.23
C ALA A 64 -14.84 -20.46 -9.57
N LEU A 65 -15.05 -20.81 -10.84
CA LEU A 65 -15.14 -22.20 -11.29
C LEU A 65 -13.85 -22.99 -11.03
N GLY A 66 -12.69 -22.32 -11.03
CA GLY A 66 -11.41 -22.95 -10.69
C GLY A 66 -11.18 -23.17 -9.20
N ILE A 67 -11.89 -22.47 -8.31
CA ILE A 67 -11.63 -22.47 -6.86
C ILE A 67 -12.80 -23.00 -6.03
N ILE A 68 -14.04 -22.72 -6.40
CA ILE A 68 -15.22 -23.09 -5.61
C ILE A 68 -15.43 -24.61 -5.59
N PRO A 69 -15.40 -25.33 -6.73
CA PRO A 69 -15.52 -26.78 -6.72
C PRO A 69 -14.39 -27.43 -5.92
N GLU A 70 -14.69 -28.54 -5.23
CA GLU A 70 -13.69 -29.29 -4.47
C GLU A 70 -12.55 -29.80 -5.36
N THR A 71 -12.87 -30.17 -6.60
CA THR A 71 -11.92 -30.58 -7.65
C THR A 71 -11.48 -29.42 -8.55
N GLY A 72 -11.60 -28.17 -8.08
CA GLY A 72 -11.26 -26.98 -8.85
C GLY A 72 -9.80 -26.97 -9.30
N PHE A 73 -9.55 -26.64 -10.56
CA PHE A 73 -8.22 -26.68 -11.17
C PHE A 73 -7.23 -25.63 -10.63
N LEU A 74 -7.70 -24.65 -9.87
CA LEU A 74 -6.87 -23.62 -9.23
C LEU A 74 -6.56 -23.92 -7.76
N ARG A 75 -7.04 -25.05 -7.21
CA ARG A 75 -6.70 -25.53 -5.86
C ARG A 75 -5.39 -26.31 -5.87
N ASP A 76 -4.86 -26.62 -4.69
CA ASP A 76 -3.71 -27.50 -4.57
C ASP A 76 -3.99 -28.89 -5.20
N PRO A 77 -3.17 -29.39 -6.13
CA PRO A 77 -3.45 -30.65 -6.82
C PRO A 77 -3.43 -31.90 -5.94
N LYS A 78 -2.83 -31.85 -4.74
CA LYS A 78 -2.67 -32.99 -3.83
C LYS A 78 -3.66 -32.96 -2.66
N THR A 79 -3.86 -31.78 -2.09
CA THR A 79 -4.61 -31.55 -0.85
C THR A 79 -5.93 -30.86 -1.08
N TYR A 80 -6.19 -30.35 -2.30
CA TYR A 80 -7.36 -29.54 -2.65
C TYR A 80 -7.55 -28.31 -1.75
N SER A 81 -6.50 -27.91 -1.04
CA SER A 81 -6.47 -26.72 -0.20
C SER A 81 -6.43 -25.46 -1.05
N ILE A 82 -7.11 -24.41 -0.59
CA ILE A 82 -7.06 -23.08 -1.22
C ILE A 82 -5.82 -22.31 -0.75
N LEU A 83 -5.37 -22.48 0.51
CA LEU A 83 -4.29 -21.67 1.07
C LEU A 83 -2.93 -21.95 0.44
N LYS A 84 -2.67 -23.20 0.06
CA LYS A 84 -1.44 -23.64 -0.61
C LYS A 84 -1.70 -23.98 -2.08
N SER A 85 -2.42 -23.11 -2.79
CA SER A 85 -2.90 -23.37 -4.14
C SER A 85 -2.18 -22.52 -5.21
N PRO A 86 -2.22 -22.94 -6.49
CA PRO A 86 -1.81 -22.11 -7.63
C PRO A 86 -2.48 -20.73 -7.63
N PHE A 87 -3.75 -20.64 -7.20
CA PHE A 87 -4.44 -19.37 -7.07
C PHE A 87 -3.76 -18.43 -6.08
N MET A 88 -3.46 -18.91 -4.87
CA MET A 88 -2.87 -18.06 -3.82
C MET A 88 -1.43 -17.65 -4.17
N SER A 89 -0.62 -18.55 -4.72
CA SER A 89 0.73 -18.19 -5.18
C SER A 89 0.72 -17.23 -6.37
N GLY A 90 -0.29 -17.35 -7.24
CA GLY A 90 -0.45 -16.54 -8.45
C GLY A 90 -1.36 -15.32 -8.28
N ILE A 91 -1.81 -14.98 -7.06
CA ILE A 91 -2.88 -13.99 -6.84
C ILE A 91 -2.57 -12.63 -7.47
N VAL A 92 -1.31 -12.21 -7.45
CA VAL A 92 -0.85 -10.96 -8.08
C VAL A 92 -1.03 -11.01 -9.61
N ALA A 93 -0.75 -12.16 -10.24
CA ALA A 93 -0.97 -12.35 -11.67
C ALA A 93 -2.46 -12.35 -12.03
N PHE A 94 -3.33 -12.93 -11.19
CA PHE A 94 -4.78 -12.85 -11.39
C PHE A 94 -5.31 -11.42 -11.28
N ILE A 95 -4.80 -10.64 -10.31
CA ILE A 95 -5.14 -9.21 -10.19
C ILE A 95 -4.67 -8.44 -11.43
N PHE A 96 -3.45 -8.70 -11.90
CA PHE A 96 -2.91 -8.10 -13.13
C PHE A 96 -3.79 -8.43 -14.35
N ILE A 97 -4.12 -9.71 -14.57
CA ILE A 97 -4.95 -10.14 -15.69
C ILE A 97 -6.36 -9.55 -15.58
N GLY A 98 -6.97 -9.56 -14.39
CA GLY A 98 -8.29 -8.98 -14.17
C GLY A 98 -8.31 -7.47 -14.45
N GLY A 99 -7.30 -6.74 -13.98
CA GLY A 99 -7.15 -5.31 -14.25
C GLY A 99 -6.88 -5.02 -15.73
N ALA A 100 -6.05 -5.82 -16.39
CA ALA A 100 -5.76 -5.71 -17.81
C ALA A 100 -7.02 -5.96 -18.66
N ILE A 101 -7.76 -7.03 -18.37
CA ILE A 101 -9.05 -7.33 -19.01
C ILE A 101 -10.02 -6.16 -18.81
N ALA A 102 -10.23 -5.71 -17.57
CA ALA A 102 -11.14 -4.59 -17.29
C ALA A 102 -10.74 -3.32 -18.05
N GLY A 103 -9.45 -2.96 -18.05
CA GLY A 103 -8.93 -1.78 -18.73
C GLY A 103 -9.07 -1.87 -20.26
N ILE A 104 -8.77 -3.03 -20.84
CA ILE A 104 -8.90 -3.28 -22.29
C ILE A 104 -10.37 -3.19 -22.71
N PHE A 105 -11.26 -3.91 -22.03
CA PHE A 105 -12.68 -3.93 -22.37
C PHE A 105 -13.36 -2.57 -22.12
N TYR A 106 -12.94 -1.84 -21.06
CA TYR A 106 -13.32 -0.44 -20.89
C TYR A 106 -12.90 0.39 -22.08
N GLY A 107 -11.62 0.31 -22.48
CA GLY A 107 -11.07 1.12 -23.55
C GLY A 107 -11.71 0.84 -24.91
N ILE A 108 -12.06 -0.43 -25.18
CA ILE A 108 -12.83 -0.81 -26.37
C ILE A 108 -14.23 -0.19 -26.34
N GLY A 109 -14.96 -0.32 -25.22
CA GLY A 109 -16.32 0.22 -25.11
C GLY A 109 -16.36 1.76 -25.12
N ALA A 110 -15.36 2.40 -24.52
CA ALA A 110 -15.17 3.85 -24.53
C ALA A 110 -14.55 4.38 -25.84
N LYS A 111 -14.09 3.50 -26.73
CA LYS A 111 -13.37 3.80 -27.98
C LYS A 111 -12.04 4.56 -27.79
N THR A 112 -11.43 4.43 -26.61
CA THR A 112 -10.09 4.97 -26.33
C THR A 112 -8.98 4.01 -26.75
N ILE A 113 -9.28 2.72 -26.86
CA ILE A 113 -8.40 1.69 -27.43
C ILE A 113 -9.04 1.22 -28.74
N LYS A 114 -8.34 1.39 -29.87
CA LYS A 114 -8.84 1.05 -31.20
C LYS A 114 -8.10 -0.12 -31.83
N SER A 115 -6.87 -0.38 -31.39
CA SER A 115 -6.05 -1.49 -31.87
C SER A 115 -5.20 -2.10 -30.76
N ASP A 116 -4.64 -3.28 -31.04
CA ASP A 116 -3.60 -3.94 -30.25
C ASP A 116 -2.37 -3.03 -30.06
N THR A 117 -2.06 -2.18 -31.04
CA THR A 117 -0.97 -1.20 -30.93
C THR A 117 -1.20 -0.20 -29.80
N ASP A 118 -2.45 0.23 -29.57
CA ASP A 118 -2.78 1.14 -28.45
C ASP A 118 -2.57 0.44 -27.11
N ILE A 119 -2.88 -0.85 -27.02
CA ILE A 119 -2.63 -1.68 -25.83
C ILE A 119 -1.12 -1.76 -25.57
N MET A 120 -0.33 -2.09 -26.59
CA MET A 120 1.13 -2.20 -26.47
C MET A 120 1.78 -0.87 -26.08
N LYS A 121 1.32 0.26 -26.63
CA LYS A 121 1.76 1.60 -26.23
C LYS A 121 1.44 1.89 -24.77
N GLY A 122 0.23 1.53 -24.31
CA GLY A 122 -0.17 1.67 -22.90
C GLY A 122 0.75 0.86 -21.98
N MET A 123 0.99 -0.41 -22.31
CA MET A 123 1.91 -1.27 -21.56
C MET A 123 3.34 -0.71 -21.54
N GLY A 124 3.84 -0.26 -22.69
CA GLY A 124 5.16 0.38 -22.81
C GLY A 124 5.28 1.61 -21.91
N LYS A 125 4.24 2.47 -21.89
CA LYS A 125 4.23 3.65 -21.02
C LYS A 125 4.22 3.29 -19.53
N SER A 126 3.52 2.22 -19.15
CA SER A 126 3.53 1.73 -17.77
C SER A 126 4.88 1.16 -17.35
N ILE A 127 5.63 0.51 -18.26
CA ILE A 127 6.99 0.02 -17.96
C ILE A 127 7.98 1.19 -17.89
N GLU A 128 7.83 2.21 -18.73
CA GLU A 128 8.67 3.41 -18.72
C GLU A 128 8.67 4.10 -17.34
N THR A 129 7.51 4.19 -16.68
CA THR A 129 7.41 4.78 -15.33
C THR A 129 8.08 3.94 -14.25
N LEU A 130 8.34 2.64 -14.50
CA LEU A 130 9.04 1.75 -13.58
C LEU A 130 10.58 1.77 -13.76
N GLY A 131 11.12 2.53 -14.70
CA GLY A 131 12.57 2.55 -14.98
C GLY A 131 13.43 2.83 -13.73
N VAL A 132 13.05 3.84 -12.94
CA VAL A 132 13.76 4.16 -11.67
C VAL A 132 13.63 3.01 -10.66
N TYR A 133 12.47 2.38 -10.58
CA TYR A 133 12.23 1.25 -9.69
C TYR A 133 13.08 0.03 -10.06
N ILE A 134 13.28 -0.25 -11.35
CA ILE A 134 14.14 -1.34 -11.83
C ILE A 134 15.59 -1.10 -11.40
N VAL A 135 16.11 0.12 -11.60
CA VAL A 135 17.47 0.49 -11.18
C VAL A 135 17.64 0.35 -9.66
N LEU A 136 16.66 0.83 -8.89
CA LEU A 136 16.66 0.68 -7.44
C LEU A 136 16.67 -0.80 -7.01
N CYS A 137 15.79 -1.63 -7.59
CA CYS A 137 15.73 -3.05 -7.29
C CYS A 137 17.04 -3.77 -7.63
N PHE A 138 17.69 -3.39 -8.73
CA PHE A 138 19.00 -3.92 -9.09
C PHE A 138 20.02 -3.70 -7.97
N PHE A 139 20.21 -2.46 -7.51
CA PHE A 139 21.16 -2.17 -6.43
C PHE A 139 20.73 -2.75 -5.09
N ALA A 140 19.44 -2.73 -4.76
CA ALA A 140 18.93 -3.34 -3.53
C ALA A 140 19.16 -4.86 -3.52
N ALA A 141 18.95 -5.55 -4.64
CA ALA A 141 19.24 -6.97 -4.74
C ALA A 141 20.73 -7.26 -4.52
N GLN A 142 21.63 -6.44 -5.08
CA GLN A 142 23.07 -6.57 -4.81
C GLN A 142 23.42 -6.31 -3.33
N PHE A 143 22.83 -5.27 -2.72
CA PHE A 143 23.00 -4.99 -1.31
C PHE A 143 22.58 -6.18 -0.45
N VAL A 144 21.37 -6.72 -0.66
CA VAL A 144 20.88 -7.89 0.08
C VAL A 144 21.78 -9.11 -0.12
N ALA A 145 22.24 -9.35 -1.35
CA ALA A 145 23.15 -10.45 -1.65
C ALA A 145 24.48 -10.33 -0.90
N TYR A 146 25.14 -9.16 -0.95
CA TYR A 146 26.40 -8.93 -0.23
C TYR A 146 26.21 -8.88 1.29
N PHE A 147 25.10 -8.32 1.77
CA PHE A 147 24.77 -8.26 3.19
C PHE A 147 24.57 -9.65 3.81
N ASN A 148 23.97 -10.57 3.05
CA ASN A 148 23.86 -11.98 3.42
C ASN A 148 25.20 -12.71 3.28
N TRP A 149 25.91 -12.54 2.16
CA TRP A 149 27.17 -13.23 1.90
C TRP A 149 28.27 -12.88 2.92
N THR A 150 28.33 -11.63 3.36
CA THR A 150 29.28 -11.16 4.37
C THR A 150 28.89 -11.56 5.80
N ASN A 151 27.72 -12.18 6.01
CA ASN A 151 27.13 -12.48 7.31
C ASN A 151 26.87 -11.25 8.21
N ILE A 152 27.09 -10.01 7.73
CA ILE A 152 26.80 -8.78 8.48
C ILE A 152 25.31 -8.71 8.84
N GLY A 153 24.44 -9.17 7.94
CA GLY A 153 23.00 -9.22 8.21
C GLY A 153 22.62 -10.11 9.38
N ILE A 154 23.23 -11.29 9.48
CA ILE A 154 23.01 -12.20 10.60
C ILE A 154 23.53 -11.58 11.90
N ILE A 155 24.75 -11.02 11.88
CA ILE A 155 25.35 -10.37 13.06
C ILE A 155 24.47 -9.21 13.55
N LEU A 156 24.00 -8.35 12.64
CA LEU A 156 23.16 -7.22 13.00
C LEU A 156 21.80 -7.66 13.51
N ALA A 157 21.20 -8.68 12.90
CA ALA A 157 19.93 -9.25 13.35
C ALA A 157 20.04 -9.82 14.77
N VAL A 158 21.09 -10.60 15.06
CA VAL A 158 21.30 -11.20 16.38
C VAL A 158 21.57 -10.12 17.43
N LYS A 159 22.53 -9.21 17.19
CA LYS A 159 22.84 -8.14 18.15
C LYS A 159 21.66 -7.18 18.36
N GLY A 160 20.93 -6.85 17.29
CA GLY A 160 19.74 -6.02 17.37
C GLY A 160 18.62 -6.71 18.15
N ALA A 161 18.38 -8.00 17.92
CA ALA A 161 17.41 -8.77 18.67
C ALA A 161 17.79 -8.87 20.15
N GLU A 162 19.08 -9.06 20.47
CA GLU A 162 19.57 -9.04 21.85
C GLU A 162 19.33 -7.69 22.54
N LEU A 163 19.62 -6.57 21.86
CA LEU A 163 19.36 -5.23 22.38
C LEU A 163 17.86 -5.00 22.65
N LEU A 164 17.01 -5.37 21.69
CA LEU A 164 15.56 -5.24 21.83
C LEU A 164 15.02 -6.15 22.94
N LYS A 165 15.52 -7.38 23.06
CA LYS A 165 15.15 -8.29 24.15
C LYS A 165 15.62 -7.77 25.51
N ALA A 166 16.84 -7.22 25.59
CA ALA A 166 17.40 -6.61 26.80
C ALA A 166 16.63 -5.36 27.25
N SER A 167 16.01 -4.63 26.33
CA SER A 167 15.14 -3.50 26.67
C SER A 167 13.89 -3.88 27.49
N GLY A 168 13.52 -5.17 27.52
CA GLY A 168 12.32 -5.66 28.19
C GLY A 168 11.00 -5.24 27.53
N MET A 169 11.05 -4.64 26.33
CA MET A 169 9.86 -4.27 25.59
C MET A 169 9.05 -5.50 25.16
N GLY A 170 7.77 -5.52 25.54
CA GLY A 170 6.81 -6.48 24.99
C GLY A 170 6.49 -6.22 23.51
N ALA A 171 5.71 -7.11 22.91
CA ALA A 171 5.35 -7.05 21.49
C ALA A 171 4.73 -5.71 21.06
N ILE A 172 3.80 -5.18 21.85
CA ILE A 172 3.06 -3.95 21.53
C ILE A 172 4.00 -2.73 21.49
N PRO A 173 4.74 -2.38 22.56
CA PRO A 173 5.70 -1.27 22.53
C PRO A 173 6.73 -1.38 21.39
N LEU A 174 7.15 -2.62 21.08
CA LEU A 174 8.13 -2.88 20.06
C LEU A 174 7.60 -2.57 18.64
N MET A 175 6.38 -3.02 18.34
CA MET A 175 5.74 -2.75 17.04
C MET A 175 5.41 -1.26 16.88
N ILE A 176 4.98 -0.59 17.95
CA ILE A 176 4.76 0.86 17.95
C ILE A 176 6.07 1.59 17.66
N SER A 177 7.16 1.21 18.31
CA SER A 177 8.49 1.79 18.08
C SER A 177 8.91 1.64 16.62
N PHE A 178 8.67 0.47 16.02
CA PHE A 178 8.98 0.24 14.61
C PHE A 178 8.14 1.09 13.65
N ILE A 179 6.84 1.27 13.94
CA ILE A 179 5.97 2.20 13.21
C ILE A 179 6.54 3.62 13.26
N ILE A 180 6.95 4.09 14.43
CA ILE A 180 7.52 5.43 14.62
C ILE A 180 8.82 5.58 13.83
N VAL A 181 9.72 4.60 13.91
CA VAL A 181 10.97 4.61 13.12
C VAL A 181 10.68 4.70 11.62
N SER A 182 9.76 3.87 11.13
CA SER A 182 9.34 3.89 9.72
C SER A 182 8.74 5.25 9.31
N ALA A 183 7.88 5.82 10.16
CA ALA A 183 7.26 7.12 9.95
C ALA A 183 8.26 8.28 9.90
N VAL A 184 9.31 8.24 10.74
CA VAL A 184 10.39 9.23 10.75
C VAL A 184 11.25 9.13 9.49
N ILE A 185 11.66 7.91 9.10
CA ILE A 185 12.44 7.70 7.88
C ILE A 185 11.65 8.17 6.64
N ASN A 186 10.32 8.02 6.67
CA ASN A 186 9.45 8.47 5.58
C ASN A 186 9.46 9.98 5.33
N LEU A 187 9.76 10.81 6.34
CA LEU A 187 9.88 12.26 6.16
C LEU A 187 11.08 12.64 5.28
N VAL A 188 12.13 11.82 5.25
CA VAL A 188 13.36 12.06 4.46
C VAL A 188 13.41 11.23 3.19
N MET A 189 12.69 10.12 3.13
CA MET A 189 12.67 9.20 1.99
C MET A 189 11.23 8.83 1.64
N GLY A 190 10.59 9.57 0.72
CA GLY A 190 9.18 9.36 0.37
C GLY A 190 8.88 8.06 -0.40
N SER A 191 9.88 7.39 -0.97
CA SER A 191 9.66 6.13 -1.70
C SER A 191 9.45 4.96 -0.75
N ALA A 192 8.25 4.39 -0.74
CA ALA A 192 7.93 3.19 0.04
C ALA A 192 8.80 1.99 -0.34
N SER A 193 9.06 1.80 -1.63
CA SER A 193 9.90 0.71 -2.10
C SER A 193 11.37 0.88 -1.71
N ALA A 194 11.91 2.10 -1.79
CA ALA A 194 13.31 2.35 -1.44
C ALA A 194 13.57 2.16 0.06
N LYS A 195 12.68 2.70 0.89
CA LYS A 195 12.75 2.50 2.35
C LYS A 195 12.68 1.02 2.71
N TRP A 196 11.70 0.30 2.17
CA TRP A 196 11.53 -1.11 2.47
C TRP A 196 12.72 -1.95 2.00
N ALA A 197 13.32 -1.62 0.86
CA ALA A 197 14.50 -2.31 0.33
C ALA A 197 15.72 -2.23 1.28
N ILE A 198 15.83 -1.17 2.08
CA ILE A 198 16.89 -0.99 3.08
C ILE A 198 16.49 -1.55 4.44
N MET A 199 15.23 -1.34 4.85
CA MET A 199 14.75 -1.73 6.17
C MET A 199 14.48 -3.24 6.28
N ALA A 200 13.89 -3.85 5.25
CA ALA A 200 13.49 -5.25 5.29
C ALA A 200 14.64 -6.23 5.60
N PRO A 201 15.82 -6.12 4.96
CA PRO A 201 16.95 -7.02 5.21
C PRO A 201 17.50 -6.91 6.64
N VAL A 202 17.27 -5.79 7.32
CA VAL A 202 17.74 -5.53 8.69
C VAL A 202 16.69 -5.95 9.72
N PHE A 203 15.46 -5.45 9.57
CA PHE A 203 14.42 -5.58 10.58
C PHE A 203 13.67 -6.91 10.49
N ILE A 204 13.45 -7.49 9.30
CA ILE A 204 12.74 -8.78 9.21
C ILE A 204 13.48 -9.88 9.97
N PRO A 205 14.79 -10.13 9.73
CA PRO A 205 15.49 -11.20 10.46
C PRO A 205 15.52 -10.92 11.97
N MET A 206 15.70 -9.67 12.36
CA MET A 206 15.70 -9.25 13.77
C MET A 206 14.36 -9.57 14.47
N PHE A 207 13.23 -9.21 13.85
CA PHE A 207 11.91 -9.51 14.40
C PHE A 207 11.56 -11.00 14.35
N MET A 208 12.05 -11.73 13.33
CA MET A 208 11.92 -13.20 13.29
C MET A 208 12.62 -13.87 14.47
N LEU A 209 13.82 -13.41 14.87
CA LEU A 209 14.52 -13.91 16.06
C LEU A 209 13.76 -13.61 17.37
N LEU A 210 12.92 -12.58 17.36
CA LEU A 210 12.03 -12.24 18.48
C LEU A 210 10.67 -12.97 18.40
N GLY A 211 10.47 -13.84 17.40
CA GLY A 211 9.28 -14.66 17.25
C GLY A 211 8.14 -14.03 16.46
N TYR A 212 8.37 -12.94 15.71
CA TYR A 212 7.36 -12.30 14.87
C TYR A 212 7.49 -12.68 13.40
N THR A 213 6.37 -12.76 12.70
CA THR A 213 6.37 -13.10 11.26
C THR A 213 6.81 -11.92 10.38
N PRO A 214 7.45 -12.18 9.22
CA PRO A 214 7.79 -11.14 8.25
C PRO A 214 6.57 -10.33 7.79
N GLU A 215 5.41 -10.98 7.63
CA GLU A 215 4.17 -10.35 7.21
C GLU A 215 3.68 -9.35 8.26
N PHE A 216 3.82 -9.68 9.55
CA PHE A 216 3.46 -8.78 10.64
C PHE A 216 4.39 -7.57 10.71
N THR A 217 5.71 -7.79 10.58
CA THR A 217 6.68 -6.69 10.45
C THR A 217 6.37 -5.80 9.25
N GLN A 218 6.01 -6.38 8.10
CA GLN A 218 5.64 -5.60 6.92
C GLN A 218 4.39 -4.76 7.17
N VAL A 219 3.39 -5.26 7.89
CA VAL A 219 2.20 -4.46 8.26
C VAL A 219 2.59 -3.25 9.09
N ALA A 220 3.42 -3.42 10.13
CA ALA A 220 3.89 -2.33 10.96
C ALA A 220 4.67 -1.27 10.13
N TYR A 221 5.53 -1.73 9.22
CA TYR A 221 6.20 -0.83 8.27
C TYR A 221 5.21 -0.05 7.39
N ARG A 222 4.19 -0.71 6.82
CA ARG A 222 3.21 -0.07 5.94
C ARG A 222 2.38 0.99 6.66
N ILE A 223 2.11 0.82 7.96
CA ILE A 223 1.47 1.85 8.78
C ILE A 223 2.39 3.07 8.86
N GLY A 224 3.64 2.89 9.30
CA GLY A 224 4.60 3.99 9.46
C GLY A 224 4.88 4.74 8.15
N ASP A 225 5.14 4.01 7.08
CA ASP A 225 5.34 4.55 5.72
C ASP A 225 4.16 5.41 5.26
N SER A 226 2.93 5.02 5.62
CA SER A 226 1.73 5.71 5.13
C SER A 226 1.37 6.96 5.91
N VAL A 227 1.52 6.97 7.25
CA VAL A 227 0.94 8.02 8.10
C VAL A 227 1.61 9.38 7.94
N THR A 228 2.91 9.43 7.62
CA THR A 228 3.66 10.69 7.42
C THR A 228 3.82 11.10 5.96
N ASN A 229 3.30 10.32 5.01
CA ASN A 229 3.45 10.58 3.57
C ASN A 229 2.93 11.98 3.18
N ILE A 230 1.77 12.35 3.71
CA ILE A 230 1.07 13.61 3.40
C ILE A 230 1.75 14.87 3.97
N ILE A 231 2.72 14.71 4.86
CA ILE A 231 3.53 15.82 5.42
C ILE A 231 5.00 15.73 4.98
N SER A 232 5.35 14.77 4.14
CA SER A 232 6.74 14.59 3.67
C SER A 232 7.01 15.53 2.49
N PRO A 233 7.92 16.51 2.63
CA PRO A 233 8.30 17.40 1.52
C PRO A 233 9.08 16.66 0.43
N MET A 234 9.62 15.49 0.77
CA MET A 234 10.39 14.61 -0.12
C MET A 234 9.50 13.69 -0.97
N MET A 235 8.17 13.74 -0.80
CA MET A 235 7.25 12.99 -1.64
C MET A 235 7.28 13.53 -3.08
N SER A 236 7.33 12.62 -4.07
CA SER A 236 7.42 12.96 -5.50
C SER A 236 6.28 13.86 -6.02
N TYR A 237 5.12 13.83 -5.37
CA TYR A 237 3.95 14.60 -5.77
C TYR A 237 3.78 15.91 -4.99
N PHE A 238 4.66 16.20 -4.02
CA PHE A 238 4.47 17.32 -3.10
C PHE A 238 4.43 18.68 -3.83
N ALA A 239 5.33 18.89 -4.80
CA ALA A 239 5.33 20.10 -5.62
C ALA A 239 4.04 20.26 -6.46
N LEU A 240 3.51 19.15 -7.00
CA LEU A 240 2.25 19.16 -7.73
C LEU A 240 1.07 19.51 -6.81
N ILE A 241 1.06 19.00 -5.58
CA ILE A 241 0.04 19.32 -4.58
C ILE A 241 0.08 20.81 -4.23
N ILE A 242 1.27 21.39 -4.02
CA ILE A 242 1.40 22.84 -3.81
C ILE A 242 0.80 23.60 -5.00
N ALA A 243 1.16 23.24 -6.23
CA ALA A 243 0.63 23.91 -7.42
C ALA A 243 -0.91 23.80 -7.52
N PHE A 244 -1.53 22.74 -7.01
CA PHE A 244 -2.99 22.65 -6.93
C PHE A 244 -3.58 23.52 -5.83
N VAL A 245 -2.96 23.60 -4.66
CA VAL A 245 -3.41 24.48 -3.57
C VAL A 245 -3.26 25.97 -3.97
N GLU A 246 -2.17 26.32 -4.65
CA GLU A 246 -1.90 27.68 -5.16
C GLU A 246 -2.94 28.17 -6.18
N LYS A 247 -3.72 27.28 -6.79
CA LYS A 247 -4.88 27.70 -7.59
C LYS A 247 -5.92 28.39 -6.72
N TYR A 248 -6.19 27.82 -5.54
CA TYR A 248 -7.23 28.29 -4.64
C TYR A 248 -6.72 29.33 -3.63
N ASP A 249 -5.47 29.23 -3.18
CA ASP A 249 -4.82 30.17 -2.25
C ASP A 249 -3.40 30.53 -2.73
N LYS A 250 -3.25 31.73 -3.31
CA LYS A 250 -1.97 32.21 -3.87
C LYS A 250 -0.86 32.39 -2.84
N ASN A 251 -1.20 32.46 -1.55
CA ASN A 251 -0.23 32.61 -0.46
C ASN A 251 0.18 31.25 0.14
N ALA A 252 -0.41 30.14 -0.33
CA ALA A 252 -0.11 28.82 0.20
C ALA A 252 1.30 28.38 -0.21
N GLY A 253 2.14 28.13 0.79
CA GLY A 253 3.46 27.52 0.60
C GLY A 253 3.52 26.10 1.14
N MET A 254 4.72 25.53 1.11
CA MET A 254 5.03 24.22 1.71
C MET A 254 4.55 24.12 3.16
N GLY A 255 4.80 25.15 3.97
CA GLY A 255 4.37 25.20 5.37
C GLY A 255 2.85 25.16 5.51
N THR A 256 2.11 25.84 4.64
CA THR A 256 0.64 25.84 4.63
C THR A 256 0.10 24.44 4.33
N VAL A 257 0.63 23.77 3.31
CA VAL A 257 0.23 22.40 2.95
C VAL A 257 0.51 21.43 4.10
N ILE A 258 1.72 21.46 4.66
CA ILE A 258 2.10 20.59 5.78
C ILE A 258 1.20 20.85 7.00
N ALA A 259 0.98 22.12 7.36
CA ALA A 259 0.17 22.50 8.52
C ALA A 259 -1.31 22.13 8.36
N THR A 260 -1.83 22.13 7.14
CA THR A 260 -3.18 21.67 6.81
C THR A 260 -3.28 20.14 6.86
N MET A 261 -2.22 19.42 6.47
CA MET A 261 -2.21 17.95 6.47
C MET A 261 -1.84 17.32 7.82
N LEU A 262 -1.19 18.06 8.71
CA LEU A 262 -0.72 17.58 10.01
C LEU A 262 -1.81 16.90 10.89
N PRO A 263 -3.06 17.42 10.97
CA PRO A 263 -4.12 16.75 11.72
C PRO A 263 -4.43 15.34 11.21
N TYR A 264 -4.36 15.09 9.90
CA TYR A 264 -4.56 13.76 9.34
C TYR A 264 -3.45 12.81 9.79
N THR A 265 -2.18 13.23 9.74
CA THR A 265 -1.04 12.42 10.18
C THR A 265 -1.23 11.94 11.61
N PHE A 266 -1.60 12.84 12.53
CA PHE A 266 -1.80 12.48 13.93
C PHE A 266 -2.98 11.52 14.12
N VAL A 267 -4.14 11.83 13.53
CA VAL A 267 -5.35 11.01 13.70
C VAL A 267 -5.18 9.63 13.05
N PHE A 268 -4.60 9.55 11.85
CA PHE A 268 -4.28 8.28 11.21
C PHE A 268 -3.27 7.48 12.02
N SER A 269 -2.22 8.11 12.56
CA SER A 269 -1.25 7.41 13.42
C SER A 269 -1.93 6.79 14.64
N ILE A 270 -2.74 7.57 15.36
CA ILE A 270 -3.43 7.09 16.58
C ILE A 270 -4.40 5.96 16.26
N ILE A 271 -5.28 6.15 15.28
CA ILE A 271 -6.31 5.16 14.93
C ILE A 271 -5.68 3.88 14.42
N TRP A 272 -4.65 3.97 13.58
CA TRP A 272 -4.06 2.79 12.96
C TRP A 272 -3.16 2.02 13.92
N ILE A 273 -2.44 2.71 14.81
CA ILE A 273 -1.73 2.09 15.92
C ILE A 273 -2.73 1.41 16.87
N ALA A 274 -3.81 2.08 17.26
CA ALA A 274 -4.84 1.49 18.11
C ALA A 274 -5.47 0.25 17.46
N LEU A 275 -5.76 0.31 16.16
CA LEU A 275 -6.26 -0.83 15.39
C LEU A 275 -5.26 -1.99 15.41
N LEU A 276 -3.97 -1.74 15.21
CA LEU A 276 -2.94 -2.77 15.29
C LEU A 276 -2.85 -3.37 16.70
N VAL A 277 -2.88 -2.55 17.75
CA VAL A 277 -2.86 -3.01 19.14
C VAL A 277 -4.03 -3.94 19.42
N VAL A 278 -5.26 -3.55 19.05
CA VAL A 278 -6.44 -4.41 19.18
C VAL A 278 -6.26 -5.70 18.38
N TRP A 279 -5.72 -5.62 17.17
CA TRP A 279 -5.44 -6.79 16.32
C TRP A 279 -4.47 -7.77 17.00
N MET A 280 -3.43 -7.25 17.66
CA MET A 280 -2.45 -8.02 18.41
C MET A 280 -3.05 -8.68 19.64
N LEU A 281 -3.85 -7.94 20.41
CA LEU A 281 -4.52 -8.46 21.61
C LEU A 281 -5.50 -9.59 21.28
N LEU A 282 -6.15 -9.52 20.12
CA LEU A 282 -7.06 -10.56 19.63
C LEU A 282 -6.32 -11.71 18.92
N GLY A 283 -5.00 -11.63 18.73
CA GLY A 283 -4.21 -12.67 18.06
C GLY A 283 -4.60 -12.90 16.60
N LEU A 284 -5.18 -11.88 15.93
CA LEU A 284 -5.76 -12.06 14.60
C LEU A 284 -4.66 -12.14 13.53
N PRO A 285 -4.77 -13.06 12.56
CA PRO A 285 -3.81 -13.12 11.45
C PRO A 285 -3.89 -11.86 10.59
N VAL A 286 -2.74 -11.39 10.10
CA VAL A 286 -2.69 -10.21 9.21
C VAL A 286 -3.20 -10.53 7.82
N GLY A 287 -3.18 -11.80 7.41
CA GLY A 287 -3.67 -12.31 6.14
C GLY A 287 -3.85 -13.84 6.11
N PRO A 288 -4.30 -14.41 4.99
CA PRO A 288 -4.46 -15.85 4.84
C PRO A 288 -3.13 -16.58 5.07
N GLY A 289 -3.07 -17.46 6.08
CA GLY A 289 -1.84 -18.17 6.45
C GLY A 289 -0.76 -17.31 7.10
N ALA A 290 -1.03 -16.03 7.40
CA ALA A 290 -0.06 -15.08 7.95
C ALA A 290 -0.43 -14.70 9.39
N GLY A 291 0.03 -15.51 10.35
CA GLY A 291 -0.10 -15.26 11.78
C GLY A 291 0.79 -14.10 12.25
N LEU A 292 0.60 -13.64 13.50
CA LEU A 292 1.44 -12.58 14.09
C LEU A 292 2.79 -13.11 14.62
N TYR A 293 2.76 -14.34 15.12
CA TYR A 293 3.90 -14.99 15.75
C TYR A 293 4.35 -16.16 14.89
N MET A 294 5.66 -16.41 14.89
CA MET A 294 6.25 -17.60 14.28
C MET A 294 5.66 -18.84 14.98
N SER A 295 5.15 -19.80 14.21
CA SER A 295 4.78 -21.10 14.76
C SER A 295 6.04 -21.82 15.20
N ASN A 296 6.11 -22.21 16.48
CA ASN A 296 7.11 -23.16 16.97
C ASN A 296 6.95 -24.52 16.27
#